data_AF-A0A535KHB9-F1
#
_entry.id   AF-A0A535KHB9-F1
#
_cell.length_a   1.000
_cell.length_b   1.000
_cell.length_c   1.000
_cell.angle_alpha   90.00
_cell.angle_beta   90.00
_cell.angle_gamma   90.00
#
_symmetry.space_group_name_H-M   'P 1'
#
loop_
_entity.id
_entity.type
_entity.pdbx_description
1 polymer ?
#
loop_
_entity_poly.entity_id
_entity_poly.type
_entity_poly.pdbx_seq_one_letter_code
_entity_poly.pdbx_strand_id
1 'polypeptide(L)'
;MQHMSDYSSSVSREQVAEAYLKVIRLIDDRVTPFLGKVTTRVLVQGAARRLSNTYPFLHFLSNMPYTDVVPAVIHEQFSGVTPTELATGLDALLQECFSGLKELTGDLIAPPLYDEVTRQLQQLQ
;
A
#
# COMPACT_ATOMS: atom_id res chain seq x y z
N MET A 1 4.13 29.67 32.86
CA MET A 1 3.24 29.56 31.69
C MET A 1 3.78 28.48 30.79
N GLN A 2 2.87 27.70 30.22
CA GLN A 2 3.08 26.45 29.47
C GLN A 2 4.03 26.61 28.29
N HIS A 3 5.03 25.75 28.19
CA HIS A 3 5.53 25.31 26.88
C HIS A 3 4.97 23.90 26.69
N MET A 4 3.70 23.83 26.31
CA MET A 4 3.13 22.57 25.80
C MET A 4 3.78 22.33 24.46
N SER A 5 4.51 21.23 24.40
CA SER A 5 5.21 20.73 23.23
C SER A 5 4.22 20.51 22.09
N ASP A 6 4.33 21.31 21.03
CA ASP A 6 3.69 21.03 19.74
C ASP A 6 4.38 19.82 19.10
N TYR A 7 4.14 18.62 19.64
CA TYR A 7 4.38 17.37 18.93
C TYR A 7 3.24 17.14 17.95
N SER A 8 3.08 18.05 16.98
CA SER A 8 2.41 17.69 15.74
C SER A 8 3.43 16.89 14.93
N SER A 9 3.49 15.59 15.21
CA SER A 9 4.15 14.62 14.35
C SER A 9 3.46 14.68 12.98
N SER A 10 3.92 15.56 12.10
CA SER A 10 3.51 15.55 10.70
C SER A 10 4.02 14.23 10.11
N VAL A 11 3.08 13.31 9.82
CA VAL A 11 3.43 12.02 9.23
C VAL A 11 4.10 12.29 7.88
N SER A 12 5.34 11.84 7.73
CA SER A 12 6.11 12.06 6.51
C SER A 12 5.63 11.14 5.38
N ARG A 13 5.92 11.50 4.14
CA ARG A 13 5.59 10.66 2.97
C ARG A 13 6.26 9.30 3.06
N GLU A 14 7.49 9.28 3.58
CA GLU A 14 8.26 8.07 3.84
C GLU A 14 7.54 7.17 4.84
N GLN A 15 7.05 7.74 5.96
CA GLN A 15 6.28 6.98 6.95
C GLN A 15 4.98 6.41 6.36
N VAL A 16 4.23 7.20 5.58
CA VAL A 16 3.03 6.73 4.89
C VAL A 16 3.38 5.59 3.93
N ALA A 17 4.34 5.79 3.03
CA ALA A 17 4.74 4.77 2.05
C ALA A 17 5.22 3.48 2.73
N GLU A 18 6.05 3.58 3.77
CA GLU A 18 6.55 2.43 4.52
C GLU A 18 5.42 1.65 5.20
N ALA A 19 4.44 2.32 5.82
CA ALA A 19 3.29 1.68 6.45
C ALA A 19 2.48 0.87 5.43
N TYR A 20 2.17 1.46 4.26
CA TYR A 20 1.42 0.78 3.21
C TYR A 20 2.22 -0.37 2.56
N LEU A 21 3.52 -0.18 2.29
CA LEU A 21 4.37 -1.26 1.76
C LEU A 21 4.46 -2.43 2.74
N LYS A 22 4.46 -2.16 4.04
CA LYS A 22 4.46 -3.19 5.08
C LYS A 22 3.18 -4.03 5.06
N VAL A 23 2.01 -3.41 4.91
CA VAL A 23 0.75 -4.18 4.83
C VAL A 23 0.58 -4.90 3.48
N ILE A 24 1.11 -4.36 2.38
CA ILE A 24 1.15 -5.07 1.08
C ILE A 24 2.03 -6.33 1.20
N ARG A 25 3.15 -6.26 1.92
CA ARG A 25 3.98 -7.45 2.23
C ARG A 25 3.22 -8.47 3.07
N LEU A 26 2.41 -8.04 4.03
CA LEU A 26 1.54 -8.95 4.78
C LEU A 26 0.57 -9.69 3.86
N ILE A 27 -0.03 -9.01 2.88
CA ILE A 27 -0.87 -9.68 1.87
C ILE A 27 -0.06 -10.75 1.15
N ASP A 28 1.16 -10.46 0.73
CA ASP A 28 2.01 -11.46 0.08
C ASP A 28 2.32 -12.65 0.97
N ASP A 29 2.68 -12.42 2.23
CA ASP A 29 2.96 -13.48 3.20
C ASP A 29 1.73 -14.37 3.44
N ARG A 30 0.53 -13.78 3.46
CA ARG A 30 -0.74 -14.48 3.71
C ARG A 30 -1.29 -15.18 2.48
N VAL A 31 -1.07 -14.62 1.29
CA VAL A 31 -1.60 -15.14 0.02
C VAL A 31 -0.64 -16.13 -0.64
N THR A 32 0.67 -15.99 -0.44
CA THR A 32 1.71 -16.86 -1.04
C THR A 32 1.46 -18.36 -0.82
N PRO A 33 1.04 -18.85 0.37
CA PRO A 33 0.75 -20.27 0.56
C PRO A 33 -0.37 -20.82 -0.33
N PHE A 34 -1.27 -19.94 -0.81
CA PHE A 34 -2.45 -20.33 -1.60
C PHE A 34 -2.26 -20.08 -3.09
N LEU A 35 -1.64 -18.95 -3.47
CA LEU A 35 -1.54 -18.50 -4.86
C LEU A 35 -0.10 -18.33 -5.37
N GLY A 36 0.91 -18.47 -4.50
CA GLY A 36 2.32 -18.23 -4.82
C GLY A 36 2.71 -16.75 -4.94
N LYS A 37 4.00 -16.45 -4.74
CA LYS A 37 4.57 -15.09 -4.71
C LYS A 37 4.35 -14.29 -6.01
N VAL A 38 4.26 -14.97 -7.15
CA VAL A 38 4.05 -14.30 -8.45
C VAL A 38 2.67 -13.64 -8.49
N THR A 39 1.66 -14.28 -7.89
CA THR A 39 0.28 -13.80 -7.94
C THR A 39 0.11 -12.50 -7.19
N THR A 40 0.70 -12.35 -5.99
CA THR A 40 0.61 -11.09 -5.23
C THR A 40 1.29 -9.92 -5.95
N ARG A 41 2.43 -10.18 -6.61
CA ARG A 41 3.11 -9.17 -7.43
C ARG A 41 2.26 -8.72 -8.60
N VAL A 42 1.61 -9.66 -9.28
CA VAL A 42 0.70 -9.35 -10.40
C VAL A 42 -0.55 -8.62 -9.90
N LEU A 43 -1.06 -8.92 -8.70
CA LEU A 43 -2.17 -8.18 -8.08
C LEU A 43 -1.81 -6.70 -7.89
N VAL A 44 -0.66 -6.41 -7.29
CA VAL A 44 -0.20 -5.04 -7.06
C VAL A 44 0.06 -4.31 -8.39
N GLN A 45 0.73 -4.97 -9.34
CA GLN A 45 0.98 -4.39 -10.67
C GLN A 45 -0.32 -4.11 -11.44
N GLY A 46 -1.29 -5.03 -11.38
CA GLY A 46 -2.60 -4.88 -11.99
C GLY A 46 -3.39 -3.73 -11.38
N ALA A 47 -3.42 -3.63 -10.05
CA ALA A 47 -4.04 -2.54 -9.31
C ALA A 47 -3.40 -1.18 -9.69
N ALA A 48 -2.07 -1.11 -9.71
CA ALA A 48 -1.34 0.11 -10.09
C ALA A 48 -1.66 0.55 -11.52
N ARG A 49 -1.76 -0.38 -12.48
CA ARG A 49 -2.14 -0.06 -13.87
C ARG A 49 -3.54 0.56 -13.94
N ARG A 50 -4.52 -0.04 -13.26
CA ARG A 50 -5.90 0.45 -13.24
C ARG A 50 -6.01 1.85 -12.60
N LEU A 51 -5.24 2.08 -11.54
CA LEU A 51 -5.29 3.34 -10.80
C LEU A 51 -4.41 4.46 -11.38
N SER A 52 -3.49 4.15 -12.29
CA SER A 52 -2.52 5.12 -12.81
C SER A 52 -3.14 6.34 -13.51
N ASN A 53 -4.37 6.24 -14.01
CA ASN A 53 -5.11 7.38 -14.57
C ASN A 53 -5.60 8.35 -13.48
N THR A 54 -5.92 7.85 -12.28
CA THR A 54 -6.41 8.63 -11.14
C THR A 54 -5.28 9.08 -10.23
N TYR A 55 -4.28 8.21 -10.03
CA TYR A 55 -3.10 8.43 -9.20
C TYR A 55 -1.83 8.15 -10.02
N PRO A 56 -1.36 9.11 -10.84
CA PRO A 56 -0.21 8.91 -11.73
C PRO A 56 1.07 8.46 -11.01
N PHE A 57 1.26 8.91 -9.77
CA PHE A 57 2.41 8.52 -8.94
C PHE A 57 2.43 7.02 -8.56
N LEU A 58 1.36 6.26 -8.80
CA LEU A 58 1.36 4.80 -8.62
C LEU A 58 1.85 4.06 -9.87
N HIS A 59 2.00 4.74 -11.02
CA HIS A 59 2.29 4.08 -12.29
C HIS A 59 3.59 3.26 -12.23
N PHE A 60 4.62 3.71 -11.50
CA PHE A 60 5.88 2.98 -11.42
C PHE A 60 5.72 1.56 -10.85
N LEU A 61 4.74 1.33 -9.96
CA LEU A 61 4.43 0.00 -9.40
C LEU A 61 3.88 -0.97 -10.45
N SER A 62 3.50 -0.51 -11.64
CA SER A 62 3.11 -1.38 -12.76
C SER A 62 4.28 -2.12 -13.40
N ASN A 63 5.50 -1.61 -13.19
CA ASN A 63 6.75 -2.08 -13.80
C ASN A 63 7.82 -2.42 -12.74
N MET A 64 7.75 -1.82 -11.55
CA MET A 64 8.64 -2.09 -10.42
C MET A 64 7.91 -2.94 -9.37
N PRO A 65 8.51 -4.06 -8.92
CA PRO A 65 7.99 -4.81 -7.78
C PRO A 65 7.95 -3.95 -6.52
N TYR A 66 6.85 -4.00 -5.77
CA TYR A 66 6.73 -3.29 -4.48
C TYR A 66 7.80 -3.72 -3.45
N THR A 67 8.41 -4.90 -3.63
CA THR A 67 9.54 -5.39 -2.81
C THR A 67 10.82 -4.59 -3.03
N ASP A 68 10.95 -3.93 -4.18
CA ASP A 68 12.14 -3.20 -4.60
C ASP A 68 12.01 -1.70 -4.30
N VAL A 69 10.89 -1.30 -3.69
CA VAL A 69 10.63 0.08 -3.27
C VAL A 69 11.40 0.36 -1.99
N VAL A 70 12.52 1.05 -2.17
CA VAL A 70 13.42 1.53 -1.12
C VAL A 70 13.18 3.02 -0.84
N PRO A 71 13.70 3.59 0.27
CA PRO A 71 13.51 5.01 0.59
C PRO A 71 13.90 5.98 -0.54
N ALA A 72 14.93 5.66 -1.33
CA ALA A 72 15.31 6.47 -2.49
C ALA A 72 14.22 6.53 -3.57
N VAL A 73 13.55 5.39 -3.84
CA VAL A 73 12.43 5.31 -4.79
C VAL A 73 11.23 6.08 -4.28
N ILE A 74 10.92 5.96 -2.98
CA ILE A 74 9.85 6.73 -2.33
C ILE A 74 10.07 8.23 -2.53
N HIS A 75 11.29 8.71 -2.27
CA HIS A 75 11.62 10.13 -2.40
C HIS A 75 11.48 10.64 -3.84
N GLU A 76 11.90 9.85 -4.82
CA GLU A 76 11.84 10.20 -6.25
C GLU A 76 10.40 10.13 -6.79
N GLN A 77 9.74 8.98 -6.62
CA GLN A 77 8.44 8.69 -7.25
C GLN A 77 7.28 9.45 -6.58
N PHE A 78 7.39 9.78 -5.30
CA PHE A 78 6.38 10.56 -4.58
C PHE A 78 6.79 12.03 -4.37
N SER A 79 7.77 12.51 -5.17
CA SER A 79 8.11 13.92 -5.22
C SER A 79 6.88 14.76 -5.62
N GLY A 80 6.58 15.81 -4.86
CA GLY A 80 5.42 16.67 -5.11
C GLY A 80 4.05 16.12 -4.69
N VAL A 81 3.96 14.89 -4.16
CA VAL A 81 2.71 14.32 -3.61
C VAL A 81 2.63 14.62 -2.12
N THR A 82 1.49 15.11 -1.62
CA THR A 82 1.32 15.31 -0.18
C THR A 82 1.16 13.97 0.57
N PRO A 83 1.48 13.88 1.88
CA PRO A 83 1.23 12.67 2.65
C PRO A 83 -0.23 12.18 2.58
N THR A 84 -1.19 13.11 2.54
CA THR A 84 -2.62 12.80 2.43
C THR A 84 -2.98 12.20 1.07
N GLU A 85 -2.55 12.83 -0.04
CA GLU A 85 -2.78 12.28 -1.39
C GLU A 85 -2.11 10.91 -1.56
N LEU A 86 -0.90 10.75 -0.99
CA LEU A 86 -0.18 9.49 -0.99
C LEU A 86 -0.96 8.41 -0.23
N ALA A 87 -1.46 8.72 0.96
CA ALA A 87 -2.28 7.80 1.74
C ALA A 87 -3.56 7.41 0.99
N THR A 88 -4.25 8.36 0.36
CA THR A 88 -5.46 8.07 -0.43
C THR A 88 -5.16 7.18 -1.63
N GLY A 89 -4.08 7.43 -2.37
CA GLY A 89 -3.70 6.60 -3.51
C GLY A 89 -3.26 5.19 -3.10
N LEU A 90 -2.49 5.06 -2.03
CA LEU A 90 -2.05 3.76 -1.53
C LEU A 90 -3.19 2.96 -0.88
N ASP A 91 -4.18 3.62 -0.27
CA ASP A 91 -5.42 2.97 0.17
C ASP A 91 -6.22 2.46 -1.04
N ALA A 92 -6.40 3.28 -2.07
CA ALA A 92 -7.05 2.83 -3.31
C ALA A 92 -6.33 1.63 -3.94
N LEU A 93 -4.99 1.63 -3.95
CA LEU A 93 -4.18 0.50 -4.41
C LEU A 93 -4.46 -0.76 -3.59
N LEU A 94 -4.56 -0.62 -2.28
CA LEU A 94 -4.86 -1.71 -1.37
C LEU A 94 -6.26 -2.29 -1.62
N GLN A 95 -7.28 -1.44 -1.76
CA GLN A 95 -8.65 -1.87 -2.09
C GLN A 95 -8.70 -2.62 -3.42
N GLU A 96 -8.00 -2.13 -4.45
CA GLU A 96 -7.91 -2.79 -5.75
C GLU A 96 -7.20 -4.15 -5.67
N CYS A 97 -6.21 -4.31 -4.80
CA CYS A 97 -5.58 -5.61 -4.55
C CYS A 97 -6.57 -6.60 -3.92
N PHE A 98 -7.37 -6.15 -2.95
CA PHE A 98 -8.40 -6.99 -2.33
C PHE A 98 -9.55 -7.34 -3.27
N SER A 99 -9.95 -6.41 -4.13
CA SER A 99 -10.91 -6.68 -5.21
C SER A 99 -10.40 -7.79 -6.12
N GLY A 100 -9.16 -7.68 -6.61
CA GLY A 100 -8.54 -8.73 -7.43
C GLY A 100 -8.36 -10.05 -6.70
N LEU A 101 -8.01 -10.03 -5.41
CA LEU A 101 -7.93 -11.25 -4.60
C LEU A 101 -9.30 -11.92 -4.44
N LYS A 102 -10.36 -11.14 -4.25
CA LYS A 102 -11.74 -11.63 -4.18
C LYS A 102 -12.19 -12.23 -5.52
N GLU A 103 -11.82 -11.62 -6.65
CA GLU A 103 -12.09 -12.20 -7.98
C GLU A 103 -11.40 -13.56 -8.16
N LEU A 104 -10.17 -13.72 -7.66
CA LEU A 104 -9.39 -14.95 -7.79
C LEU A 104 -9.82 -16.05 -6.81
N THR A 105 -10.30 -15.68 -5.62
CA THR A 105 -10.46 -16.62 -4.49
C THR A 105 -11.85 -16.63 -3.86
N GLY A 106 -12.78 -15.80 -4.37
CA GLY A 106 -14.04 -15.53 -3.69
C GLY A 106 -13.81 -14.92 -2.31
N ASP A 107 -14.66 -15.29 -1.36
CA ASP A 107 -14.57 -14.81 0.03
C ASP A 107 -13.66 -15.68 0.92
N LEU A 108 -12.87 -16.60 0.34
CA LEU A 108 -12.03 -17.53 1.10
C LEU A 108 -10.84 -16.86 1.79
N ILE A 109 -10.26 -15.82 1.18
CA ILE A 109 -9.04 -15.15 1.68
C ILE A 109 -9.27 -13.67 1.93
N ALA A 110 -9.92 -12.96 1.01
CA ALA A 110 -9.97 -11.50 1.03
C ALA A 110 -10.62 -10.90 2.30
N PRO A 111 -11.81 -11.34 2.78
CA PRO A 111 -12.44 -10.72 3.95
C PRO A 111 -11.62 -10.81 5.26
N PRO A 112 -11.15 -12.00 5.72
CA PRO A 112 -10.40 -12.07 6.98
C PRO A 112 -9.04 -11.37 6.88
N LEU A 113 -8.41 -11.36 5.70
CA LEU A 113 -7.14 -10.68 5.46
C LEU A 113 -7.31 -9.16 5.43
N TYR A 114 -8.41 -8.67 4.89
CA TYR A 114 -8.75 -7.25 4.86
C TYR A 114 -8.82 -6.66 6.27
N ASP A 115 -9.50 -7.36 7.18
CA ASP A 115 -9.60 -6.94 8.58
C ASP A 115 -8.22 -6.95 9.28
N GLU A 116 -7.38 -7.95 9.01
CA GLU A 116 -6.02 -8.02 9.56
C GLU A 116 -5.16 -6.85 9.06
N VAL A 117 -5.16 -6.61 7.76
CA VAL A 117 -4.40 -5.52 7.12
C VAL A 117 -4.87 -4.16 7.62
N THR A 118 -6.19 -3.92 7.68
CA THR A 118 -6.75 -2.65 8.15
C THR A 118 -6.35 -2.37 9.60
N ARG A 119 -6.41 -3.37 10.48
CA ARG A 119 -5.95 -3.23 11.87
C ARG A 119 -4.45 -2.93 11.96
N GLN A 120 -3.62 -3.58 11.15
CA GLN A 120 -2.18 -3.28 11.15
C GLN A 120 -1.87 -1.89 10.62
N LEU A 121 -2.57 -1.44 9.57
CA LEU A 121 -2.38 -0.11 9.02
C LEU A 121 -2.73 0.97 10.06
N GLN A 122 -3.82 0.79 10.80
CA GLN A 122 -4.21 1.69 11.90
C GLN A 122 -3.20 1.75 13.04
N GLN A 123 -2.39 0.70 13.25
CA GLN A 123 -1.34 0.69 14.28
C GLN A 123 -0.04 1.36 13.80
N LEU A 124 0.10 1.58 12.50
CA LEU A 124 1.29 2.16 11.88
C LEU A 124 1.12 3.65 11.54
N GLN A 125 -0.10 4.18 11.65
CA GLN A 125 -0.48 5.58 11.45
C GLN A 125 -0.61 6.30 12.80
#